data_AF-A0A812SIP8-F1
#
_entry.id   AF-A0A812SIP8-F1
#
_cell.length_a   1.000
_cell.length_b   1.000
_cell.length_c   1.000
_cell.angle_alpha   90.00
_cell.angle_beta   90.00
_cell.angle_gamma   90.00
#
_symmetry.space_group_name_H-M   'P 1'
#
loop_
_entity.id
_entity.type
_entity.pdbx_description
1 polymer ?
#
loop_
_entity_poly.entity_id
_entity_poly.type
_entity_poly.pdbx_seq_one_letter_code
_entity_poly.pdbx_strand_id
1 'polypeptide(L)'
;MDPTEAELQAIQTLAHALAWAGVADDLEATLREALGQPDRLREIALIPRAAWDTAVAALTVPSGPAPAGGGPQPTRNLSLVEGARVESFRRVCLIRMGQNPGLDHAAMAPAVPGPVAPPGQPIGGGSRKLKLSAILDPTLDAEVQPLQQAELQTMYNDYKTKFGDFPGPDVDPSHDQLAALKQVLASGSPPFADFSVFGPYGLRLLRKQSFTSYVLNVATGEWTKREQPGPGTFHSWYQAWKVLRTALLLLDAVDAERLDAYSEHIRAFVTQFSDEAWWIVYRADTRMRSEHLERIRRQLAEAPAHGYTADRPWNAAFAAATKEQDFWTKELVTPATLWLSQNRSGTSRSSGGDGSHQEGPPLKKQKAARAKRRYEGDDLSKKDGDIYTHNRKGVEICRDWNKGKCGKPAAQSKCDRKRSHQCNLCLGPHQASACPGPKAS
;
A
#
# COMPACT_ATOMS: atom_id res chain seq x y z
N MET A 1 -7.31 -20.40 11.56
CA MET A 1 -8.45 -20.41 10.63
C MET A 1 -9.56 -19.67 11.33
N ASP A 2 -10.27 -18.77 10.66
CA ASP A 2 -11.36 -18.01 11.30
C ASP A 2 -12.64 -18.86 11.29
N PRO A 3 -13.51 -18.75 12.32
CA PRO A 3 -14.78 -19.48 12.35
C PRO A 3 -15.63 -19.08 11.15
N THR A 4 -16.32 -20.06 10.56
CA THR A 4 -17.36 -19.78 9.56
C THR A 4 -18.51 -19.00 10.20
N GLU A 5 -19.32 -18.33 9.36
CA GLU A 5 -20.47 -17.56 9.83
C GLU A 5 -21.45 -18.42 10.68
N ALA A 6 -21.66 -19.68 10.29
CA ALA A 6 -22.52 -20.60 11.03
C ALA A 6 -21.92 -21.00 12.39
N GLU A 7 -20.61 -21.25 12.46
CA GLU A 7 -19.91 -21.55 13.71
C GLU A 7 -19.91 -20.34 14.65
N LEU A 8 -19.70 -19.13 14.11
CA LEU A 8 -19.71 -17.90 14.90
C LEU A 8 -21.08 -17.62 15.53
N GLN A 9 -22.17 -17.91 14.82
CA GLN A 9 -23.54 -17.79 15.34
C GLN A 9 -23.84 -18.81 16.46
N ALA A 10 -23.22 -19.99 16.41
CA ALA A 10 -23.34 -21.01 17.46
C ALA A 10 -22.55 -20.67 18.74
N ILE A 11 -21.52 -19.83 18.64
CA ILE A 11 -20.69 -19.41 19.77
C ILE A 11 -21.39 -18.28 20.54
N GLN A 12 -22.09 -18.65 21.62
CA GLN A 12 -22.87 -17.74 22.46
C GLN A 12 -22.34 -17.62 23.89
N THR A 13 -21.61 -18.63 24.35
CA THR A 13 -21.06 -18.72 25.71
C THR A 13 -19.54 -18.92 25.66
N LEU A 14 -18.87 -18.69 26.79
CA LEU A 14 -17.44 -18.94 26.93
C LEU A 14 -17.10 -20.42 26.66
N ALA A 15 -17.93 -21.33 27.17
CA ALA A 15 -17.80 -22.76 26.95
C ALA A 15 -17.84 -23.14 25.45
N HIS A 16 -18.72 -22.50 24.66
CA HIS A 16 -18.76 -22.75 23.20
C HIS A 16 -17.46 -22.29 22.52
N ALA A 17 -16.88 -21.17 22.95
CA ALA A 17 -15.63 -20.65 22.39
C ALA A 17 -14.42 -21.53 22.78
N LEU A 18 -14.36 -22.00 24.03
CA LEU A 18 -13.31 -22.92 24.51
C LEU A 18 -13.36 -24.27 23.77
N ALA A 19 -14.57 -24.84 23.65
CA ALA A 19 -14.79 -26.07 22.90
C ALA A 19 -14.42 -25.94 21.42
N TRP A 20 -14.81 -24.84 20.76
CA TRP A 20 -14.45 -24.59 19.36
C TRP A 20 -12.93 -24.47 19.18
N ALA A 21 -12.24 -23.83 20.12
CA ALA A 21 -10.78 -23.65 20.08
C ALA A 21 -9.99 -24.91 20.51
N GLY A 22 -10.67 -25.96 20.98
CA GLY A 22 -10.04 -27.18 21.48
C GLY A 22 -9.28 -26.99 22.80
N VAL A 23 -9.66 -25.97 23.58
CA VAL A 23 -9.16 -25.73 24.94
C VAL A 23 -10.06 -26.49 25.91
N ALA A 24 -9.52 -27.49 26.60
CA ALA A 24 -10.28 -28.38 27.48
C ALA A 24 -9.44 -28.82 28.69
N ASP A 25 -10.09 -29.47 29.66
CA ASP A 25 -9.48 -30.12 30.82
C ASP A 25 -8.54 -29.19 31.61
N ASP A 26 -7.34 -29.66 31.96
CA ASP A 26 -6.37 -28.91 32.75
C ASP A 26 -5.91 -27.60 32.08
N LEU A 27 -5.92 -27.56 30.74
CA LEU A 27 -5.59 -26.34 29.99
C LEU A 27 -6.69 -25.29 30.12
N GLU A 28 -7.95 -25.70 30.15
CA GLU A 28 -9.07 -24.79 30.42
C GLU A 28 -9.02 -24.29 31.87
N ALA A 29 -8.82 -25.19 32.83
CA ALA A 29 -8.78 -24.85 34.25
C ALA A 29 -7.69 -23.80 34.56
N THR A 30 -6.47 -24.05 34.08
CA THR A 30 -5.32 -23.15 34.28
C THR A 30 -5.49 -21.82 33.54
N LEU A 31 -6.04 -21.82 32.32
CA LEU A 31 -6.36 -20.60 31.59
C LEU A 31 -7.41 -19.76 32.31
N ARG A 32 -8.51 -20.37 32.79
CA ARG A 32 -9.56 -19.64 33.50
C ARG A 32 -9.06 -19.08 34.82
N GLU A 33 -8.24 -19.82 35.55
CA GLU A 33 -7.62 -19.35 36.78
C GLU A 33 -6.70 -18.14 36.52
N ALA A 34 -5.81 -18.22 35.53
CA ALA A 34 -4.90 -17.12 35.18
C ALA A 34 -5.62 -15.84 34.72
N LEU A 35 -6.80 -15.98 34.13
CA LEU A 35 -7.62 -14.85 33.67
C LEU A 35 -8.60 -14.33 34.75
N GLY A 36 -8.57 -14.89 35.97
CA GLY A 36 -9.44 -14.45 37.07
C GLY A 36 -10.87 -14.96 36.98
N GLN A 37 -11.08 -16.14 36.42
CA GLN A 37 -12.37 -16.83 36.25
C GLN A 37 -13.40 -16.02 35.44
N PRO A 38 -13.13 -15.74 34.15
CA PRO A 38 -14.08 -15.04 33.30
C PRO A 38 -15.35 -15.89 33.06
N ASP A 39 -16.48 -15.20 32.95
CA ASP A 39 -17.80 -15.81 32.73
C ASP A 39 -18.42 -15.39 31.39
N ARG A 40 -17.97 -14.28 30.79
CA ARG A 40 -18.56 -13.72 29.57
C ARG A 40 -17.54 -13.56 28.45
N LEU A 41 -17.97 -13.82 27.20
CA LEU A 41 -17.14 -13.60 26.00
C LEU A 41 -16.59 -12.17 25.89
N ARG A 42 -17.37 -11.18 26.34
CA ARG A 42 -16.97 -9.76 26.33
C ARG A 42 -15.80 -9.48 27.27
N GLU A 43 -15.64 -10.24 28.35
CA GLU A 43 -14.54 -10.03 29.30
C GLU A 43 -13.22 -10.37 28.62
N ILE A 44 -13.16 -11.49 27.92
CA ILE A 44 -12.01 -11.89 27.09
C ILE A 44 -11.68 -10.84 26.03
N ALA A 45 -12.71 -10.35 25.31
CA ALA A 45 -12.54 -9.35 24.26
C ALA A 45 -12.08 -7.98 24.78
N LEU A 46 -12.20 -7.70 26.08
CA LEU A 46 -11.73 -6.47 26.70
C LEU A 46 -10.34 -6.60 27.32
N ILE A 47 -9.77 -7.81 27.40
CA ILE A 47 -8.41 -8.01 27.92
C ILE A 47 -7.41 -7.42 26.90
N PRO A 48 -6.61 -6.41 27.31
CA PRO A 48 -5.57 -5.86 26.46
C PRO A 48 -4.57 -6.93 26.02
N ARG A 49 -4.06 -6.85 24.79
CA ARG A 49 -3.14 -7.86 24.23
C ARG A 49 -1.95 -8.15 25.15
N ALA A 50 -1.34 -7.12 25.73
CA ALA A 50 -0.21 -7.29 26.63
C ALA A 50 -0.51 -8.05 27.93
N ALA A 51 -1.69 -7.82 28.52
CA ALA A 51 -2.13 -8.55 29.71
C ALA A 51 -2.42 -10.01 29.37
N TRP A 52 -3.03 -10.24 28.20
CA TRP A 52 -3.23 -11.58 27.66
C TRP A 52 -1.91 -12.32 27.45
N ASP A 53 -0.94 -11.71 26.77
CA ASP A 53 0.36 -12.31 26.50
C ASP A 53 1.11 -12.66 27.78
N THR A 54 1.03 -11.77 28.77
CA THR A 54 1.63 -12.00 30.09
C THR A 54 0.97 -13.20 30.79
N ALA A 55 -0.36 -13.27 30.76
CA ALA A 55 -1.10 -14.40 31.34
C ALA A 55 -0.75 -15.71 30.64
N VAL A 56 -0.75 -15.74 29.31
CA VAL A 56 -0.45 -16.95 28.52
C VAL A 56 1.00 -17.41 28.69
N ALA A 57 1.96 -16.48 28.77
CA ALA A 57 3.37 -16.81 28.99
C ALA A 57 3.63 -17.43 30.38
N ALA A 58 2.80 -17.12 31.37
CA ALA A 58 2.89 -17.65 32.73
C ALA A 58 2.13 -18.97 32.95
N LEU A 59 1.34 -19.42 31.96
CA LEU A 59 0.55 -20.63 32.08
C LEU A 59 1.45 -21.88 32.16
N THR A 60 1.11 -22.77 33.09
CA THR A 60 1.69 -24.10 33.19
C THR A 60 0.58 -25.12 33.35
N VAL A 61 0.73 -26.29 32.71
CA VAL A 61 -0.23 -27.39 32.77
C VAL A 61 0.41 -28.59 33.47
N PRO A 62 -0.35 -29.45 34.16
CA PRO A 62 0.20 -30.63 34.81
C PRO A 62 0.90 -31.58 33.84
N SER A 63 2.01 -32.19 34.26
CA SER A 63 2.87 -33.05 33.43
C SER A 63 2.81 -34.54 33.78
N GLY A 64 1.91 -34.95 34.69
CA GLY A 64 1.70 -36.35 35.09
C GLY A 64 0.65 -36.50 36.20
N PRO A 65 0.31 -37.73 36.63
CA PRO A 65 -0.68 -37.95 37.68
C PRO A 65 -0.24 -37.36 39.02
N ALA A 66 -1.21 -36.96 39.85
CA ALA A 66 -0.92 -36.43 41.18
C ALA A 66 -0.16 -37.47 42.02
N PRO A 67 0.94 -37.08 42.70
CA PRO A 67 1.70 -38.01 43.52
C PRO A 67 0.84 -38.52 44.69
N ALA A 68 0.84 -39.85 44.90
CA ALA A 68 0.01 -40.54 45.89
C ALA A 68 0.22 -40.08 47.36
N GLY A 69 1.27 -39.27 47.62
CA GLY A 69 1.61 -38.72 48.94
C GLY A 69 1.17 -37.27 49.18
N GLY A 70 0.34 -36.67 48.34
CA GLY A 70 -0.24 -35.32 48.59
C GLY A 70 0.72 -34.14 48.35
N GLY A 71 1.76 -34.32 47.53
CA GLY A 71 2.69 -33.25 47.13
C GLY A 71 2.19 -32.44 45.91
N PRO A 72 2.82 -31.28 45.62
CA PRO A 72 2.48 -30.46 44.44
C PRO A 72 2.66 -31.28 43.16
N GLN A 73 1.64 -31.26 42.30
CA GLN A 73 1.70 -31.96 41.01
C GLN A 73 2.75 -31.30 40.11
N PRO A 74 3.60 -32.08 39.42
CA PRO A 74 4.59 -31.50 38.52
C PRO A 74 3.89 -30.79 37.36
N THR A 75 4.36 -29.60 37.01
CA THR A 75 3.82 -28.79 35.91
C THR A 75 4.84 -28.64 34.78
N ARG A 76 4.34 -28.32 33.58
CA ARG A 76 5.14 -28.02 32.38
C ARG A 76 4.59 -26.79 31.67
N ASN A 77 5.42 -26.15 30.86
CA ASN A 77 4.99 -25.09 29.95
C ASN A 77 4.03 -25.64 28.87
N LEU A 78 3.26 -24.75 28.25
CA LEU A 78 2.43 -25.12 27.10
C LEU A 78 3.28 -25.60 25.94
N SER A 79 2.78 -26.62 25.24
CA SER A 79 3.24 -26.95 23.90
C SER A 79 2.81 -25.88 22.90
N LEU A 80 3.46 -25.84 21.74
CA LEU A 80 3.11 -24.93 20.66
C LEU A 80 1.64 -25.08 20.20
N VAL A 81 1.11 -26.31 20.25
CA VAL A 81 -0.28 -26.61 19.87
C VAL A 81 -1.27 -26.08 20.91
N GLU A 82 -0.97 -26.25 22.20
CA GLU A 82 -1.80 -25.71 23.28
C GLU A 82 -1.80 -24.18 23.27
N GLY A 83 -0.63 -23.55 23.04
CA GLY A 83 -0.54 -22.10 22.84
C GLY A 83 -1.36 -21.61 21.65
N ALA A 84 -1.33 -22.33 20.52
CA ALA A 84 -2.14 -21.98 19.35
C ALA A 84 -3.66 -22.11 19.60
N ARG A 85 -4.09 -23.06 20.44
CA ARG A 85 -5.50 -23.22 20.85
C ARG A 85 -5.95 -22.07 21.75
N VAL A 86 -5.12 -21.67 22.71
CA VAL A 86 -5.39 -20.50 23.58
C VAL A 86 -5.50 -19.22 22.76
N GLU A 87 -4.64 -19.01 21.75
CA GLU A 87 -4.75 -17.87 20.83
C GLU A 87 -6.00 -17.94 19.95
N SER A 88 -6.37 -19.13 19.47
CA SER A 88 -7.58 -19.33 18.67
C SER A 88 -8.84 -19.01 19.49
N PHE A 89 -8.86 -19.36 20.78
CA PHE A 89 -9.92 -19.01 21.70
C PHE A 89 -10.08 -17.49 21.84
N ARG A 90 -9.00 -16.73 22.12
CA ARG A 90 -9.04 -15.26 22.18
C ARG A 90 -9.55 -14.67 20.88
N ARG A 91 -9.04 -15.17 19.76
CA ARG A 91 -9.37 -14.70 18.41
C ARG A 91 -10.86 -14.82 18.13
N VAL A 92 -11.48 -15.94 18.48
CA VAL A 92 -12.92 -16.14 18.30
C VAL A 92 -13.76 -15.24 19.21
N CYS A 93 -13.36 -15.04 20.47
CA CYS A 93 -14.03 -14.11 21.36
C CYS A 93 -14.06 -12.68 20.79
N LEU A 94 -12.97 -12.24 20.16
CA LEU A 94 -12.87 -10.93 19.51
C LEU A 94 -13.77 -10.82 18.27
N ILE A 95 -13.70 -11.79 17.36
CA ILE A 95 -14.54 -11.83 16.14
C ILE A 95 -16.02 -11.82 16.53
N ARG A 96 -16.41 -12.60 17.54
CA ARG A 96 -17.79 -12.66 18.02
C ARG A 96 -18.30 -11.34 18.59
N MET A 97 -17.38 -10.50 19.08
CA MET A 97 -17.67 -9.16 19.57
C MET A 97 -17.48 -8.06 18.52
N GLY A 98 -17.34 -8.45 17.25
CA GLY A 98 -17.19 -7.52 16.14
C GLY A 98 -15.84 -6.79 16.13
N GLN A 99 -14.87 -7.27 16.93
CA GLN A 99 -13.52 -6.73 16.94
C GLN A 99 -12.66 -7.46 15.92
N ASN A 100 -11.76 -6.74 15.26
CA ASN A 100 -10.84 -7.32 14.28
C ASN A 100 -9.57 -7.82 15.00
N PRO A 101 -9.33 -9.14 15.11
CA PRO A 101 -8.17 -9.68 15.83
C PRO A 101 -6.82 -9.30 15.20
N GLY A 102 -6.84 -8.88 13.93
CA GLY A 102 -5.66 -8.38 13.21
C GLY A 102 -5.19 -6.99 13.66
N LEU A 103 -6.01 -6.24 14.42
CA LEU A 103 -5.62 -4.95 15.00
C LEU A 103 -4.87 -5.10 16.34
N ASP A 104 -5.10 -6.20 17.06
CA ASP A 104 -4.47 -6.46 18.37
C ASP A 104 -2.99 -6.84 18.26
N HIS A 105 -2.55 -7.36 17.12
CA HIS A 105 -1.13 -7.65 16.86
C HIS A 105 -0.29 -6.37 16.74
N ALA A 106 -0.94 -5.18 16.72
CA ALA A 106 -0.32 -3.87 16.59
C ALA A 106 -0.54 -2.96 17.83
N ALA A 107 -1.15 -3.45 18.91
CA ALA A 107 -1.44 -2.65 20.10
C ALA A 107 -0.37 -2.83 21.19
N MET A 108 0.44 -1.78 21.38
CA MET A 108 1.43 -1.60 22.45
C MET A 108 0.85 -1.89 23.85
N ALA A 109 1.62 -2.61 24.67
CA ALA A 109 1.43 -2.71 26.11
C ALA A 109 1.45 -1.32 26.78
N PRO A 110 0.51 -0.97 27.66
CA PRO A 110 0.74 0.10 28.62
C PRO A 110 1.67 -0.42 29.72
N ALA A 111 2.71 0.37 30.03
CA ALA A 111 3.62 0.09 31.13
C ALA A 111 2.87 0.13 32.47
N VAL A 112 2.92 -0.97 33.22
CA VAL A 112 2.49 -1.03 34.63
C VAL A 112 3.76 -0.88 35.49
N PRO A 113 3.75 -0.11 36.60
CA PRO A 113 4.90 0.00 37.48
C PRO A 113 5.17 -1.36 38.14
N GLY A 114 6.36 -1.92 37.93
CA GLY A 114 6.77 -3.18 38.54
C GLY A 114 7.09 -3.04 40.04
N PRO A 115 7.03 -4.13 40.82
CA PRO A 115 7.34 -4.11 42.24
C PRO A 115 8.83 -3.82 42.45
N VAL A 116 9.14 -3.06 43.50
CA VAL A 116 10.51 -2.74 43.91
C VAL A 116 11.21 -4.03 44.36
N ALA A 117 12.14 -4.53 43.54
CA ALA A 117 13.02 -5.65 43.87
C ALA A 117 14.35 -5.13 44.46
N PRO A 118 15.00 -5.91 45.36
CA PRO A 118 16.12 -5.45 46.18
C PRO A 118 17.41 -5.22 45.36
N PRO A 119 18.32 -4.35 45.85
CA PRO A 119 19.46 -3.91 45.06
C PRO A 119 20.55 -4.97 45.01
N GLY A 120 20.97 -5.32 43.79
CA GLY A 120 22.27 -5.95 43.55
C GLY A 120 22.22 -7.12 42.58
N GLN A 121 22.09 -6.84 41.29
CA GLN A 121 22.84 -7.52 40.21
C GLN A 121 22.59 -6.81 38.86
N PRO A 122 23.62 -6.63 38.01
CA PRO A 122 23.46 -5.93 36.73
C PRO A 122 22.77 -6.86 35.72
N ILE A 123 21.53 -6.53 35.36
CA ILE A 123 20.82 -7.16 34.25
C ILE A 123 21.38 -6.57 32.95
N GLY A 124 22.11 -7.39 32.19
CA GLY A 124 22.47 -7.08 30.81
C GLY A 124 21.21 -6.92 29.97
N GLY A 125 20.97 -5.70 29.47
CA GLY A 125 19.82 -5.38 28.64
C GLY A 125 19.91 -6.08 27.29
N GLY A 126 19.00 -7.02 27.03
CA GLY A 126 18.76 -7.51 25.68
C GLY A 126 18.21 -6.37 24.82
N SER A 127 19.05 -5.82 23.93
CA SER A 127 18.65 -4.81 22.97
C SER A 127 17.59 -5.39 22.02
N ARG A 128 16.45 -4.70 21.86
CA ARG A 128 15.44 -4.99 20.85
C ARG A 128 16.10 -5.06 19.47
N LYS A 129 16.19 -6.25 18.88
CA LYS A 129 16.77 -6.46 17.55
C LYS A 129 15.77 -6.07 16.48
N LEU A 130 16.05 -5.00 15.75
CA LEU A 130 15.20 -4.47 14.68
C LEU A 130 15.97 -4.53 13.36
N LYS A 131 15.30 -4.91 12.26
CA LYS A 131 15.94 -5.05 10.94
C LYS A 131 15.85 -3.75 10.14
N LEU A 132 16.87 -3.46 9.32
CA LEU A 132 16.85 -2.34 8.37
C LEU A 132 15.67 -2.43 7.40
N SER A 133 15.31 -3.63 6.96
CA SER A 133 14.14 -3.89 6.11
C SER A 133 12.80 -3.46 6.68
N ALA A 134 12.68 -3.38 8.00
CA ALA A 134 11.47 -2.94 8.66
C ALA A 134 11.34 -1.41 8.69
N ILE A 135 12.44 -0.65 8.59
CA ILE A 135 12.44 0.79 8.88
C ILE A 135 12.86 1.65 7.70
N LEU A 136 13.87 1.21 6.93
CA LEU A 136 14.59 2.06 5.99
C LEU A 136 14.42 1.59 4.55
N ASP A 137 14.80 0.34 4.27
CA ASP A 137 14.76 -0.22 2.92
C ASP A 137 14.48 -1.72 2.99
N PRO A 138 13.33 -2.19 2.47
CA PRO A 138 12.93 -3.60 2.48
C PRO A 138 13.95 -4.58 1.87
N THR A 139 14.91 -4.10 1.09
CA THR A 139 15.96 -4.91 0.47
C THR A 139 17.15 -5.21 1.40
N LEU A 140 17.25 -4.53 2.55
CA LEU A 140 18.37 -4.67 3.49
C LEU A 140 18.03 -5.64 4.64
N ASP A 141 18.73 -6.78 4.72
CA ASP A 141 18.50 -7.81 5.76
C ASP A 141 19.47 -7.73 6.95
N ALA A 142 20.05 -6.56 7.22
CA ALA A 142 20.91 -6.35 8.39
C ALA A 142 20.12 -5.86 9.61
N GLU A 143 20.65 -6.15 10.81
CA GLU A 143 20.13 -5.60 12.07
C GLU A 143 20.61 -4.15 12.25
N VAL A 144 19.72 -3.31 12.81
CA VAL A 144 19.98 -1.92 13.19
C VAL A 144 20.91 -1.91 14.40
N GLN A 145 22.01 -1.19 14.29
CA GLN A 145 22.87 -0.90 15.43
C GLN A 145 22.35 0.32 16.18
N PRO A 146 21.95 0.19 17.46
CA PRO A 146 21.38 1.31 18.20
C PRO A 146 22.40 2.42 18.44
N LEU A 147 21.95 3.68 18.35
CA LEU A 147 22.76 4.86 18.68
C LEU A 147 22.87 5.02 20.19
N GLN A 148 24.04 5.49 20.65
CA GLN A 148 24.21 5.86 22.05
C GLN A 148 23.43 7.14 22.36
N GLN A 149 22.85 7.22 23.57
CA GLN A 149 22.04 8.38 23.98
C GLN A 149 22.84 9.69 23.96
N ALA A 150 24.12 9.65 24.33
CA ALA A 150 25.00 10.82 24.29
C ALA A 150 25.20 11.34 22.85
N GLU A 151 25.34 10.43 21.90
CA GLU A 151 25.46 10.78 20.48
C GLU A 151 24.17 11.42 19.94
N LEU A 152 23.02 10.83 20.25
CA LEU A 152 21.71 11.42 19.91
C LEU A 152 21.60 12.84 20.46
N GLN A 153 21.93 13.05 21.73
CA GLN A 153 21.85 14.37 22.35
C GLN A 153 22.74 15.40 21.64
N THR A 154 23.95 15.02 21.24
CA THR A 154 24.82 15.88 20.43
C THR A 154 24.18 16.25 19.10
N MET A 155 23.66 15.27 18.34
CA MET A 155 23.00 15.53 17.04
C MET A 155 21.85 16.53 17.15
N TYR A 156 20.98 16.35 18.15
CA TYR A 156 19.84 17.26 18.36
C TYR A 156 20.28 18.65 18.87
N ASN A 157 21.33 18.73 19.68
CA ASN A 157 21.89 20.01 20.11
C ASN A 157 22.52 20.78 18.94
N ASP A 158 23.26 20.10 18.07
CA ASP A 158 23.85 20.69 16.87
C ASP A 158 22.76 21.17 15.90
N TYR A 159 21.71 20.36 15.72
CA TYR A 159 20.53 20.77 14.96
C TYR A 159 19.89 22.04 15.54
N LYS A 160 19.66 22.08 16.86
CA LYS A 160 19.09 23.25 17.52
C LYS A 160 19.98 24.48 17.39
N THR A 161 21.30 24.34 17.50
CA THR A 161 22.24 25.43 17.28
C THR A 161 22.18 25.96 15.84
N LYS A 162 22.08 25.05 14.85
CA LYS A 162 22.04 25.41 13.42
C LYS A 162 20.69 26.00 12.97
N PHE A 163 19.58 25.48 13.49
CA PHE A 163 18.22 25.78 12.98
C PHE A 163 17.32 26.52 13.97
N GLY A 164 17.79 26.77 15.20
CA GLY A 164 17.12 27.57 16.22
C GLY A 164 16.23 26.80 17.19
N ASP A 165 15.73 25.62 16.81
CA ASP A 165 14.90 24.76 17.68
C ASP A 165 15.02 23.28 17.32
N PHE A 166 14.47 22.40 18.15
CA PHE A 166 14.35 20.98 17.84
C PHE A 166 13.34 20.70 16.72
N PRO A 167 13.47 19.57 16.00
CA PRO A 167 12.47 19.18 15.01
C PRO A 167 11.07 19.03 15.64
N GLY A 168 10.04 19.44 14.91
CA GLY A 168 8.65 19.21 15.33
C GLY A 168 8.30 17.72 15.29
N PRO A 169 7.33 17.26 16.10
CA PRO A 169 7.03 15.83 16.29
C PRO A 169 6.62 15.08 15.02
N ASP A 170 6.04 15.78 14.03
CA ASP A 170 5.61 15.16 12.77
C ASP A 170 6.75 14.96 11.75
N VAL A 171 7.90 15.60 11.97
CA VAL A 171 9.07 15.55 11.09
C VAL A 171 10.30 14.98 11.80
N ASP A 172 10.16 14.66 13.08
CA ASP A 172 11.21 14.09 13.91
C ASP A 172 11.36 12.59 13.61
N PRO A 173 12.53 12.12 13.12
CA PRO A 173 12.76 10.70 12.89
C PRO A 173 12.84 9.94 14.22
N SER A 174 12.39 8.69 14.23
CA SER A 174 12.63 7.83 15.40
C SER A 174 14.13 7.54 15.57
N HIS A 175 14.55 7.21 16.79
CA HIS A 175 15.93 6.81 17.06
C HIS A 175 16.37 5.63 16.16
N ASP A 176 15.47 4.68 15.92
CA ASP A 176 15.71 3.54 15.03
C ASP A 176 15.88 3.96 13.56
N GLN A 177 15.10 4.94 13.09
CA GLN A 177 15.23 5.50 11.74
C GLN A 177 16.56 6.22 11.56
N LEU A 178 16.96 7.01 12.55
CA LEU A 178 18.22 7.75 12.54
C LEU A 178 19.43 6.80 12.59
N ALA A 179 19.35 5.78 13.46
CA ALA A 179 20.36 4.72 13.57
C ALA A 179 20.54 3.95 12.26
N ALA A 180 19.43 3.53 11.64
CA ALA A 180 19.44 2.82 10.37
C ALA A 180 20.09 3.65 9.25
N LEU A 181 19.71 4.94 9.14
CA LEU A 181 20.25 5.83 8.11
C LEU A 181 21.74 6.12 8.33
N LYS A 182 22.18 6.32 9.58
CA LYS A 182 23.59 6.48 9.91
C LYS A 182 24.42 5.25 9.53
N GLN A 183 23.89 4.05 9.78
CA GLN A 183 24.55 2.79 9.42
C GLN A 183 24.74 2.66 7.90
N VAL A 184 23.74 3.07 7.11
CA VAL A 184 23.83 3.10 5.65
C VAL A 184 24.88 4.11 5.18
N LEU A 185 24.87 5.32 5.73
CA LEU A 185 25.86 6.36 5.42
C LEU A 185 27.30 5.91 5.75
N ALA A 186 27.50 5.27 6.89
CA ALA A 186 28.80 4.75 7.31
C ALA A 186 29.33 3.64 6.37
N SER A 187 28.44 2.92 5.69
CA SER A 187 28.83 1.92 4.67
C SER A 187 29.25 2.55 3.33
N GLY A 188 29.11 3.87 3.17
CA GLY A 188 29.34 4.57 1.90
C GLY A 188 28.23 4.38 0.87
N SER A 189 27.11 3.78 1.26
CA SER A 189 25.93 3.58 0.41
C SER A 189 25.07 4.87 0.34
N PRO A 190 24.28 5.06 -0.74
CA PRO A 190 23.38 6.20 -0.83
C PRO A 190 22.41 6.24 0.36
N PRO A 191 22.10 7.43 0.90
CA PRO A 191 21.13 7.59 1.99
C PRO A 191 19.69 7.42 1.48
N PHE A 192 19.40 6.25 0.92
CA PHE A 192 18.10 5.91 0.41
C PHE A 192 17.19 5.45 1.55
N ALA A 193 15.98 5.98 1.54
CA ALA A 193 14.89 5.57 2.40
C ALA A 193 13.66 5.29 1.54
N ASP A 194 13.14 4.06 1.62
CA ASP A 194 11.93 3.63 0.94
C ASP A 194 10.71 4.16 1.70
N PHE A 195 9.98 5.10 1.09
CA PHE A 195 8.81 5.74 1.71
C PHE A 195 7.58 4.84 1.85
N SER A 196 7.65 3.56 1.46
CA SER A 196 6.67 2.55 1.86
C SER A 196 6.86 2.06 3.30
N VAL A 197 8.05 2.25 3.87
CA VAL A 197 8.41 1.88 5.24
C VAL A 197 8.97 3.05 6.07
N PHE A 198 9.52 4.08 5.43
CA PHE A 198 10.11 5.23 6.09
C PHE A 198 9.17 6.44 6.05
N GLY A 199 8.83 7.00 7.21
CA GLY A 199 7.96 8.18 7.31
C GLY A 199 7.66 8.60 8.75
N PRO A 200 6.67 9.49 8.95
CA PRO A 200 6.32 10.03 10.27
C PRO A 200 5.88 8.94 11.25
N TYR A 201 6.14 9.19 12.54
CA TYR A 201 5.77 8.29 13.65
C TYR A 201 6.43 6.89 13.62
N GLY A 202 7.48 6.72 12.81
CA GLY A 202 8.30 5.51 12.74
C GLY A 202 7.47 4.23 12.57
N LEU A 203 7.75 3.22 13.42
CA LEU A 203 7.07 1.93 13.35
C LEU A 203 5.55 2.00 13.56
N ARG A 204 5.02 3.07 14.17
CA ARG A 204 3.58 3.21 14.46
C ARG A 204 2.76 3.41 13.19
N LEU A 205 3.38 3.91 12.10
CA LEU A 205 2.74 4.15 10.81
C LEU A 205 3.20 3.17 9.71
N LEU A 206 3.89 2.07 10.09
CA LEU A 206 4.34 1.02 9.16
C LEU A 206 3.22 0.10 8.64
N ARG A 207 2.06 0.66 8.30
CA ARG A 207 1.21 0.00 7.31
C ARG A 207 1.81 0.33 5.96
N LYS A 208 2.39 -0.70 5.30
CA LYS A 208 2.93 -0.63 3.94
C LYS A 208 1.90 0.09 3.05
N GLN A 209 2.17 1.36 2.75
CA GLN A 209 1.31 2.13 1.89
C GLN A 209 1.45 1.54 0.49
N SER A 210 0.34 1.32 -0.20
CA SER A 210 0.33 0.87 -1.58
C SER A 210 -0.66 1.69 -2.39
N PHE A 211 -0.34 1.88 -3.66
CA PHE A 211 -1.17 2.64 -4.57
C PHE A 211 -1.14 2.03 -5.96
N THR A 212 -2.10 2.43 -6.79
CA THR A 212 -2.17 1.95 -8.18
C THR A 212 -1.11 2.63 -9.03
N SER A 213 -0.29 1.82 -9.70
CA SER A 213 0.63 2.22 -10.76
C SER A 213 0.27 1.53 -12.08
N TYR A 214 0.92 1.95 -13.17
CA TYR A 214 0.78 1.34 -14.49
C TYR A 214 2.14 0.96 -15.05
N VAL A 215 2.23 -0.19 -15.70
CA VAL A 215 3.46 -0.67 -16.36
C VAL A 215 3.19 -0.85 -17.84
N LEU A 216 3.98 -0.17 -18.68
CA LEU A 216 3.91 -0.29 -20.13
C LEU A 216 4.52 -1.63 -20.55
N ASN A 217 3.73 -2.45 -21.23
CA ASN A 217 4.23 -3.62 -21.92
C ASN A 217 4.88 -3.17 -23.25
N VAL A 218 6.20 -3.27 -23.33
CA VAL A 218 6.96 -2.80 -24.51
C VAL A 218 6.62 -3.60 -25.77
N ALA A 219 6.20 -4.86 -25.64
CA ALA A 219 5.85 -5.70 -26.78
C ALA A 219 4.45 -5.40 -27.35
N THR A 220 3.49 -5.03 -26.49
CA THR A 220 2.10 -4.77 -26.92
C THR A 220 1.74 -3.28 -26.97
N GLY A 221 2.55 -2.41 -26.36
CA GLY A 221 2.24 -0.98 -26.19
C GLY A 221 1.12 -0.71 -25.18
N GLU A 222 0.62 -1.73 -24.48
CA GLU A 222 -0.50 -1.61 -23.54
C GLU A 222 -0.03 -1.34 -22.11
N TRP A 223 -0.79 -0.52 -21.38
CA TRP A 223 -0.57 -0.26 -19.96
C TRP A 223 -1.29 -1.29 -19.09
N THR A 224 -0.56 -1.95 -18.20
CA THR A 224 -1.11 -2.90 -17.23
C THR A 224 -1.15 -2.28 -15.84
N LYS A 225 -2.31 -2.37 -15.17
CA LYS A 225 -2.48 -1.87 -13.81
C LYS A 225 -1.74 -2.76 -12.82
N ARG A 226 -0.96 -2.18 -11.91
CA ARG A 226 -0.26 -2.88 -10.82
C ARG A 226 -0.38 -2.13 -9.50
N GLU A 227 -0.22 -2.85 -8.41
CA GLU A 227 -0.06 -2.25 -7.09
C GLU A 227 1.42 -1.98 -6.84
N GLN A 228 1.76 -0.74 -6.46
CA GLN A 228 3.11 -0.31 -6.14
C GLN A 228 3.15 0.14 -4.67
N PRO A 229 4.14 -0.31 -3.88
CA PRO A 229 4.33 0.20 -2.53
C PRO A 229 4.83 1.65 -2.55
N GLY A 230 4.46 2.42 -1.53
CA GLY A 230 4.86 3.80 -1.35
C GLY A 230 3.67 4.77 -1.17
N PRO A 231 3.97 6.06 -1.02
CA PRO A 231 2.98 7.13 -0.90
C PRO A 231 2.12 7.22 -2.16
N GLY A 232 0.80 7.18 -1.98
CA GLY A 232 -0.17 7.29 -3.09
C GLY A 232 -0.37 8.70 -3.63
N THR A 233 0.18 9.72 -2.96
CA THR A 233 0.09 11.13 -3.34
C THR A 233 1.39 11.88 -3.03
N PHE A 234 1.60 13.02 -3.69
CA PHE A 234 2.69 13.94 -3.34
C PHE A 234 2.62 14.39 -1.88
N HIS A 235 1.44 14.62 -1.33
CA HIS A 235 1.28 15.02 0.07
C HIS A 235 1.87 13.97 1.04
N SER A 236 1.50 12.70 0.86
CA SER A 236 2.06 11.60 1.67
C SER A 236 3.57 11.43 1.46
N TRP A 237 4.06 11.64 0.24
CA TRP A 237 5.49 11.62 -0.06
C TRP A 237 6.22 12.76 0.64
N TYR A 238 5.65 13.96 0.64
CA TYR A 238 6.26 15.13 1.24
C TYR A 238 6.33 15.01 2.77
N GLN A 239 5.34 14.37 3.40
CA GLN A 239 5.41 14.02 4.82
C GLN A 239 6.59 13.09 5.14
N ALA A 240 6.79 12.03 4.35
CA ALA A 240 7.94 11.14 4.50
C ALA A 240 9.28 11.84 4.18
N TRP A 241 9.29 12.68 3.14
CA TRP A 241 10.45 13.48 2.75
C TRP A 241 10.90 14.40 3.87
N LYS A 242 9.98 15.08 4.58
CA LYS A 242 10.34 15.93 5.71
C LYS A 242 11.06 15.16 6.83
N VAL A 243 10.66 13.91 7.09
CA VAL A 243 11.36 13.07 8.08
C VAL A 243 12.76 12.69 7.59
N LEU A 244 12.89 12.32 6.31
CA LEU A 244 14.20 12.01 5.73
C LEU A 244 15.11 13.24 5.73
N ARG A 245 14.56 14.41 5.39
CA ARG A 245 15.24 15.70 5.44
C ARG A 245 15.80 15.95 6.84
N THR A 246 14.95 15.89 7.88
CA THR A 246 15.38 16.07 9.27
C THR A 246 16.47 15.07 9.65
N ALA A 247 16.33 13.80 9.28
CA ALA A 247 17.33 12.77 9.58
C ALA A 247 18.69 13.09 8.92
N LEU A 248 18.70 13.53 7.66
CA LEU A 248 19.94 13.92 6.97
C LEU A 248 20.58 15.19 7.54
N LEU A 249 19.78 16.11 8.09
CA LEU A 249 20.28 17.29 8.80
C LEU A 249 20.87 16.93 10.17
N LEU A 250 20.22 16.05 10.93
CA LEU A 250 20.73 15.54 12.21
C LEU A 250 22.05 14.78 12.05
N LEU A 251 22.20 14.05 10.95
CA LEU A 251 23.44 13.34 10.61
C LEU A 251 24.48 14.21 9.91
N ASP A 252 24.19 15.50 9.72
CA ASP A 252 25.00 16.46 8.98
C ASP A 252 25.45 15.97 7.60
N ALA A 253 24.62 15.16 6.92
CA ALA A 253 24.98 14.51 5.66
C ALA A 253 24.80 15.42 4.43
N VAL A 254 23.81 16.32 4.50
CA VAL A 254 23.38 17.19 3.38
C VAL A 254 22.89 18.52 3.95
N ASP A 255 23.10 19.63 3.24
CA ASP A 255 22.61 20.94 3.64
C ASP A 255 21.12 21.14 3.34
N ALA A 256 20.43 21.92 4.18
CA ALA A 256 18.98 22.16 4.08
C ALA A 256 18.55 22.63 2.70
N GLU A 257 19.23 23.62 2.13
CA GLU A 257 18.90 24.19 0.82
C GLU A 257 18.97 23.14 -0.31
N ARG A 258 19.86 22.15 -0.22
CA ARG A 258 19.96 21.09 -1.24
C ARG A 258 18.77 20.14 -1.18
N LEU A 259 18.35 19.80 0.03
CA LEU A 259 17.18 18.94 0.26
C LEU A 259 15.89 19.65 -0.12
N ASP A 260 15.77 20.92 0.23
CA ASP A 260 14.60 21.74 -0.08
C ASP A 260 14.48 21.93 -1.60
N ALA A 261 15.58 22.26 -2.29
CA ALA A 261 15.63 22.32 -3.75
C ALA A 261 15.26 20.98 -4.40
N TYR A 262 15.66 19.84 -3.83
CA TYR A 262 15.27 18.53 -4.34
C TYR A 262 13.76 18.29 -4.21
N SER A 263 13.15 18.56 -3.04
CA SER A 263 11.69 18.43 -2.91
C SER A 263 10.91 19.36 -3.81
N GLU A 264 11.40 20.59 -4.00
CA GLU A 264 10.79 21.55 -4.91
C GLU A 264 10.89 21.10 -6.36
N HIS A 265 11.99 20.44 -6.74
CA HIS A 265 12.14 19.81 -8.05
C HIS A 265 11.09 18.71 -8.28
N ILE A 266 10.86 17.84 -7.30
CA ILE A 266 9.79 16.83 -7.37
C ILE A 266 8.41 17.50 -7.44
N ARG A 267 8.16 18.53 -6.62
CA ARG A 267 6.90 19.30 -6.63
C ARG A 267 6.63 19.96 -7.98
N ALA A 268 7.67 20.44 -8.67
CA ALA A 268 7.56 21.02 -9.99
C ALA A 268 7.05 19.99 -11.02
N PHE A 269 7.55 18.75 -10.97
CA PHE A 269 7.04 17.68 -11.85
C PHE A 269 5.60 17.29 -11.56
N VAL A 270 5.20 17.24 -10.28
CA VAL A 270 3.79 17.02 -9.92
C VAL A 270 2.91 18.14 -10.43
N THR A 271 3.35 19.39 -10.33
CA THR A 271 2.65 20.55 -10.89
C THR A 271 2.54 20.48 -12.42
N GLN A 272 3.61 20.04 -13.09
CA GLN A 272 3.66 19.94 -14.55
C GLN A 272 2.78 18.80 -15.10
N PHE A 273 2.82 17.63 -14.48
CA PHE A 273 2.16 16.42 -15.00
C PHE A 273 0.88 16.02 -14.27
N SER A 274 0.50 16.78 -13.23
CA SER A 274 -0.63 16.53 -12.32
C SER A 274 -0.51 15.23 -11.51
N ASP A 275 -1.44 15.06 -10.55
CA ASP A 275 -1.54 13.85 -9.72
C ASP A 275 -1.80 12.57 -10.55
N GLU A 276 -2.34 12.68 -11.77
CA GLU A 276 -2.57 11.52 -12.65
C GLU A 276 -1.29 10.80 -13.06
N ALA A 277 -0.16 11.51 -13.09
CA ALA A 277 1.16 10.98 -13.40
C ALA A 277 2.03 10.75 -12.16
N TRP A 278 1.46 10.87 -10.94
CA TRP A 278 2.19 10.74 -9.68
C TRP A 278 3.04 9.47 -9.61
N TRP A 279 2.49 8.34 -10.07
CA TRP A 279 3.19 7.04 -10.07
C TRP A 279 4.48 7.06 -10.90
N ILE A 280 4.55 7.85 -11.98
CA ILE A 280 5.75 8.03 -12.80
C ILE A 280 6.76 8.87 -12.05
N VAL A 281 6.31 9.99 -11.47
CA VAL A 281 7.14 10.90 -10.68
C VAL A 281 7.78 10.16 -9.50
N TYR A 282 6.98 9.42 -8.73
CA TYR A 282 7.47 8.65 -7.59
C TYR A 282 8.44 7.53 -7.99
N ARG A 283 8.18 6.83 -9.10
CA ARG A 283 9.11 5.81 -9.61
C ARG A 283 10.46 6.42 -10.02
N ALA A 284 10.43 7.57 -10.69
CA ALA A 284 11.65 8.28 -11.10
C ALA A 284 12.43 8.81 -9.88
N ASP A 285 11.74 9.41 -8.89
CA ASP A 285 12.34 9.81 -7.62
C ASP A 285 13.03 8.64 -6.90
N THR A 286 12.33 7.50 -6.81
CA THR A 286 12.87 6.31 -6.16
C THR A 286 14.16 5.86 -6.83
N ARG A 287 14.18 5.76 -8.17
CA ARG A 287 15.38 5.42 -8.94
C ARG A 287 16.50 6.45 -8.81
N MET A 288 16.15 7.74 -8.74
CA MET A 288 17.13 8.80 -8.52
C MET A 288 17.84 8.56 -7.19
N ARG A 289 17.07 8.41 -6.10
CA ARG A 289 17.61 8.30 -4.74
C ARG A 289 18.32 6.98 -4.46
N SER A 290 17.81 5.85 -4.97
CA SER A 290 18.37 4.51 -4.70
C SER A 290 19.52 4.13 -5.63
N GLU A 291 19.48 4.53 -6.91
CA GLU A 291 20.42 4.05 -7.92
C GLU A 291 21.28 5.17 -8.51
N HIS A 292 20.67 6.29 -8.88
CA HIS A 292 21.36 7.31 -9.67
C HIS A 292 22.24 8.23 -8.82
N LEU A 293 21.87 8.50 -7.56
CA LEU A 293 22.72 9.26 -6.62
C LEU A 293 24.12 8.65 -6.47
N GLU A 294 24.25 7.33 -6.44
CA GLU A 294 25.57 6.67 -6.37
C GLU A 294 26.36 6.79 -7.69
N ARG A 295 25.68 6.93 -8.83
CA ARG A 295 26.36 7.24 -10.11
C ARG A 295 26.89 8.68 -10.09
N ILE A 296 26.05 9.63 -9.68
CA ILE A 296 26.43 11.03 -9.50
C ILE A 296 27.61 11.15 -8.53
N ARG A 297 27.55 10.47 -7.38
CA ARG A 297 28.62 10.50 -6.37
C ARG A 297 29.97 10.06 -6.96
N ARG A 298 30.00 8.97 -7.74
CA ARG A 298 31.22 8.48 -8.39
C ARG A 298 31.76 9.48 -9.42
N GLN A 299 30.89 10.07 -10.23
CA GLN A 299 31.28 11.12 -11.18
C GLN A 299 31.85 12.35 -10.46
N LEU A 300 31.23 12.78 -9.36
CA LEU A 300 31.73 13.89 -8.55
C LEU A 300 33.03 13.57 -7.81
N ALA A 301 33.29 12.30 -7.49
CA ALA A 301 34.57 11.88 -6.92
C ALA A 301 35.73 12.01 -7.94
N GLU A 302 35.45 11.76 -9.22
CA GLU A 302 36.42 11.91 -10.31
C GLU A 302 36.55 13.37 -10.76
N ALA A 303 35.43 14.09 -10.86
CA ALA A 303 35.36 15.49 -11.29
C ALA A 303 34.54 16.31 -10.27
N PRO A 304 35.19 16.79 -9.18
CA PRO A 304 34.51 17.53 -8.12
C PRO A 304 33.75 18.76 -8.62
N ALA A 305 32.47 18.84 -8.28
CA ALA A 305 31.60 19.96 -8.56
C ALA A 305 30.63 20.20 -7.39
N HIS A 306 29.89 21.33 -7.42
CA HIS A 306 28.86 21.67 -6.44
C HIS A 306 29.31 21.67 -4.97
N GLY A 307 30.61 21.87 -4.72
CA GLY A 307 31.19 21.82 -3.38
C GLY A 307 31.39 20.40 -2.84
N TYR A 308 31.64 19.41 -3.71
CA TYR A 308 31.91 18.04 -3.33
C TYR A 308 33.06 17.94 -2.32
N THR A 309 32.81 17.24 -1.21
CA THR A 309 33.81 16.83 -0.23
C THR A 309 33.66 15.33 0.03
N ALA A 310 34.78 14.65 0.28
CA ALA A 310 34.77 13.21 0.53
C ALA A 310 34.02 12.83 1.82
N ASP A 311 33.98 13.74 2.80
CA ASP A 311 33.29 13.53 4.07
C ASP A 311 31.76 13.71 3.95
N ARG A 312 31.31 14.57 3.03
CA ARG A 312 29.89 14.86 2.78
C ARG A 312 29.54 14.71 1.29
N PRO A 313 29.78 13.52 0.69
CA PRO A 313 29.70 13.36 -0.76
C PRO A 313 28.26 13.49 -1.26
N TRP A 314 27.28 13.14 -0.42
CA TRP A 314 25.85 13.23 -0.71
C TRP A 314 25.35 14.66 -0.82
N ASN A 315 26.02 15.62 -0.16
CA ASN A 315 25.64 17.03 -0.23
C ASN A 315 25.71 17.56 -1.67
N ALA A 316 26.83 17.31 -2.34
CA ALA A 316 27.01 17.66 -3.74
C ALA A 316 26.18 16.77 -4.67
N ALA A 317 25.97 15.49 -4.32
CA ALA A 317 25.15 14.59 -5.12
C ALA A 317 23.68 15.06 -5.20
N PHE A 318 23.07 15.50 -4.10
CA PHE A 318 21.72 16.09 -4.12
C PHE A 318 21.67 17.41 -4.92
N ALA A 319 22.73 18.20 -4.87
CA ALA A 319 22.84 19.43 -5.66
C ALA A 319 22.93 19.17 -7.18
N ALA A 320 23.60 18.09 -7.58
CA ALA A 320 23.71 17.64 -8.96
C ALA A 320 22.42 16.95 -9.44
N ALA A 321 21.75 16.17 -8.59
CA ALA A 321 20.57 15.39 -8.94
C ALA A 321 19.44 16.23 -9.55
N THR A 322 19.23 17.46 -9.09
CA THR A 322 18.20 18.37 -9.65
C THR A 322 18.58 18.96 -11.02
N LYS A 323 19.81 18.73 -11.48
CA LYS A 323 20.38 19.22 -12.75
C LYS A 323 20.58 18.11 -13.79
N GLU A 324 20.35 16.85 -13.42
CA GLU A 324 20.47 15.67 -14.29
C GLU A 324 19.35 15.59 -15.34
N GLN A 325 19.39 16.48 -16.33
CA GLN A 325 18.36 16.57 -17.39
C GLN A 325 18.17 15.27 -18.16
N ASP A 326 19.26 14.57 -18.50
CA ASP A 326 19.20 13.32 -19.26
C ASP A 326 18.46 12.22 -18.48
N PHE A 327 18.72 12.13 -17.16
CA PHE A 327 18.02 11.21 -16.29
C PHE A 327 16.52 11.55 -16.23
N TRP A 328 16.19 12.80 -15.87
CA TRP A 328 14.78 13.18 -15.67
C TRP A 328 13.98 13.12 -16.97
N THR A 329 14.61 13.41 -18.09
CA THR A 329 13.98 13.31 -19.40
C THR A 329 13.58 11.87 -19.70
N LYS A 330 14.54 10.95 -19.54
CA LYS A 330 14.36 9.53 -19.82
C LYS A 330 13.39 8.85 -18.84
N GLU A 331 13.55 9.09 -17.53
CA GLU A 331 12.84 8.33 -16.49
C GLU A 331 11.47 8.92 -16.15
N LEU A 332 11.27 10.23 -16.38
CA LEU A 332 10.07 10.95 -15.97
C LEU A 332 9.40 11.67 -17.14
N VAL A 333 10.05 12.64 -17.77
CA VAL A 333 9.40 13.56 -18.73
C VAL A 333 8.83 12.81 -19.93
N THR A 334 9.63 11.95 -20.58
CA THR A 334 9.18 11.18 -21.73
C THR A 334 8.05 10.21 -21.35
N PRO A 335 8.19 9.35 -20.32
CA PRO A 335 7.09 8.48 -19.88
C PRO A 335 5.81 9.23 -19.48
N ALA A 336 5.92 10.33 -18.75
CA ALA A 336 4.77 11.13 -18.32
C ALA A 336 4.06 11.79 -19.49
N THR A 337 4.82 12.33 -20.45
CA THR A 337 4.26 12.91 -21.68
C THR A 337 3.51 11.86 -22.49
N LEU A 338 4.09 10.67 -22.67
CA LEU A 338 3.44 9.56 -23.38
C LEU A 338 2.15 9.12 -22.67
N TRP A 339 2.19 8.95 -21.34
CA TRP A 339 1.03 8.60 -20.53
C TRP A 339 -0.12 9.60 -20.70
N LEU A 340 0.17 10.90 -20.54
CA LEU A 340 -0.84 11.94 -20.68
C LEU A 340 -1.35 12.07 -22.11
N SER A 341 -0.51 11.85 -23.12
CA SER A 341 -0.93 11.90 -24.53
C SER A 341 -1.96 10.80 -24.85
N GLN A 342 -1.76 9.59 -24.33
CA GLN A 342 -2.67 8.46 -24.54
C GLN A 342 -3.97 8.62 -23.74
N ASN A 343 -3.89 9.13 -22.51
CA ASN A 343 -5.07 9.33 -21.67
C ASN A 343 -5.92 10.52 -22.11
N ARG A 344 -5.33 11.57 -22.73
CA ARG A 344 -6.10 12.70 -23.30
C ARG A 344 -7.00 12.29 -24.45
N SER A 345 -6.65 11.26 -25.21
CA SER A 345 -7.51 10.70 -26.28
C SER A 345 -8.78 10.02 -25.73
N GLY A 346 -8.84 9.69 -24.43
CA GLY A 346 -10.03 9.17 -23.76
C GLY A 346 -10.97 10.24 -23.19
N THR A 347 -10.46 11.46 -22.93
CA THR A 347 -11.17 12.51 -22.16
C THR A 347 -11.48 13.77 -22.98
N SER A 348 -10.97 13.89 -24.22
CA SER A 348 -11.29 15.01 -25.11
C SER A 348 -12.53 14.73 -25.96
N ARG A 349 -13.72 14.90 -25.38
CA ARG A 349 -14.95 15.19 -26.16
C ARG A 349 -16.04 15.97 -25.42
N SER A 350 -15.70 16.62 -24.32
CA SER A 350 -16.63 17.50 -23.60
C SER A 350 -15.91 18.76 -23.13
N SER A 351 -15.66 19.67 -24.06
CA SER A 351 -15.56 21.09 -23.76
C SER A 351 -16.30 21.84 -24.84
N GLY A 352 -17.48 22.31 -24.47
CA GLY A 352 -18.36 23.14 -25.29
C GLY A 352 -19.64 23.41 -24.53
N GLY A 353 -19.75 24.60 -23.96
CA GLY A 353 -21.02 25.19 -23.51
C GLY A 353 -21.05 25.60 -22.05
N ASP A 354 -20.96 26.91 -21.83
CA ASP A 354 -21.38 27.66 -20.65
C ASP A 354 -22.74 27.23 -20.09
N GLY A 355 -22.92 27.38 -18.77
CA GLY A 355 -24.24 27.39 -18.15
C GLY A 355 -24.25 26.93 -16.70
N SER A 356 -24.24 27.91 -15.80
CA SER A 356 -24.52 27.79 -14.36
C SER A 356 -25.81 26.99 -14.07
N HIS A 357 -25.80 26.13 -13.04
CA HIS A 357 -26.76 26.13 -11.91
C HIS A 357 -26.44 25.03 -10.89
N GLN A 358 -26.55 25.38 -9.62
CA GLN A 358 -26.45 24.52 -8.43
C GLN A 358 -27.67 23.59 -8.31
N GLU A 359 -27.46 22.36 -7.82
CA GLU A 359 -28.06 21.80 -6.58
C GLU A 359 -28.07 20.26 -6.56
N GLY A 360 -27.65 19.69 -5.42
CA GLY A 360 -28.24 18.48 -4.82
C GLY A 360 -27.82 17.08 -5.33
N PRO A 361 -27.33 16.17 -4.46
CA PRO A 361 -26.92 14.81 -4.83
C PRO A 361 -28.12 13.84 -4.85
N PRO A 362 -28.08 12.75 -5.64
CA PRO A 362 -28.10 11.46 -4.94
C PRO A 362 -27.32 10.30 -5.58
N LEU A 363 -26.71 9.52 -4.68
CA LEU A 363 -26.62 8.06 -4.64
C LEU A 363 -25.89 7.30 -5.76
N LYS A 364 -24.74 6.74 -5.37
CA LYS A 364 -24.00 5.67 -6.06
C LYS A 364 -24.91 4.47 -6.33
N LYS A 365 -25.05 4.07 -7.61
CA LYS A 365 -25.42 2.70 -7.98
C LYS A 365 -24.23 1.97 -8.59
N GLN A 366 -23.94 0.81 -8.01
CA GLN A 366 -22.93 -0.17 -8.42
C GLN A 366 -23.14 -0.58 -9.88
N LYS A 367 -22.06 -0.67 -10.66
CA LYS A 367 -22.11 -1.12 -12.07
C LYS A 367 -22.26 -2.63 -12.13
N ALA A 368 -23.47 -3.09 -12.42
CA ALA A 368 -23.72 -4.42 -12.98
C ALA A 368 -23.23 -4.50 -14.44
N ALA A 369 -22.85 -5.70 -14.87
CA ALA A 369 -22.32 -6.01 -16.20
C ALA A 369 -23.18 -5.43 -17.34
N ARG A 370 -22.50 -4.84 -18.34
CA ARG A 370 -23.10 -4.01 -19.39
C ARG A 370 -23.87 -4.86 -20.41
N ALA A 371 -25.18 -4.98 -20.24
CA ALA A 371 -26.08 -5.47 -21.30
C ALA A 371 -26.06 -4.50 -22.51
N LYS A 372 -26.11 -5.05 -23.73
CA LYS A 372 -26.12 -4.30 -25.00
C LYS A 372 -27.29 -3.31 -25.02
N ARG A 373 -27.00 -2.00 -25.06
CA ARG A 373 -28.02 -0.94 -25.20
C ARG A 373 -28.74 -1.09 -26.54
N ARG A 374 -30.05 -1.35 -26.50
CA ARG A 374 -30.98 -1.22 -27.64
C ARG A 374 -31.15 0.28 -27.94
N TYR A 375 -31.27 0.64 -29.20
CA TYR A 375 -31.55 2.01 -29.63
C TYR A 375 -33.03 2.33 -29.33
N GLU A 376 -33.29 3.39 -28.55
CA GLU A 376 -34.61 3.91 -28.12
C GLU A 376 -35.09 5.10 -28.98
N GLY A 377 -34.73 5.13 -30.26
CA GLY A 377 -35.32 6.08 -31.22
C GLY A 377 -36.35 5.39 -32.11
N ASP A 378 -37.22 6.19 -32.74
CA ASP A 378 -38.21 5.71 -33.71
C ASP A 378 -37.54 4.87 -34.80
N ASP A 379 -38.18 3.77 -35.22
CA ASP A 379 -37.62 2.86 -36.22
C ASP A 379 -37.70 3.49 -37.63
N LEU A 380 -36.58 4.07 -38.06
CA LEU A 380 -36.43 4.68 -39.39
C LEU A 380 -36.06 3.66 -40.49
N SER A 381 -36.27 2.36 -40.26
CA SER A 381 -35.96 1.35 -41.28
C SER A 381 -36.90 1.43 -42.47
N LYS A 382 -36.33 1.25 -43.67
CA LYS A 382 -37.08 1.18 -44.93
C LYS A 382 -36.87 -0.20 -45.54
N LYS A 383 -37.94 -0.80 -46.02
CA LYS A 383 -37.93 -2.07 -46.76
C LYS A 383 -38.33 -1.84 -48.21
N ASP A 384 -37.72 -2.62 -49.08
CA ASP A 384 -38.08 -2.76 -50.49
C ASP A 384 -38.33 -4.27 -50.72
N GLY A 385 -39.61 -4.66 -50.73
CA GLY A 385 -40.02 -6.06 -50.59
C GLY A 385 -39.54 -6.69 -49.28
N ASP A 386 -38.89 -7.86 -49.38
CA ASP A 386 -38.37 -8.62 -48.24
C ASP A 386 -36.97 -8.15 -47.77
N ILE A 387 -36.43 -7.09 -48.37
CA ILE A 387 -35.06 -6.62 -48.12
C ILE A 387 -35.09 -5.23 -47.48
N TYR A 388 -34.38 -5.07 -46.36
CA TYR A 388 -34.12 -3.77 -45.77
C TYR A 388 -33.14 -2.96 -46.61
N THR A 389 -33.52 -1.73 -46.95
CA THR A 389 -32.63 -0.74 -47.60
C THR A 389 -32.00 0.19 -46.59
N HIS A 390 -32.68 0.46 -45.46
CA HIS A 390 -32.18 1.32 -44.38
C HIS A 390 -32.33 0.64 -43.02
N ASN A 391 -31.38 0.88 -42.12
CA ASN A 391 -31.44 0.39 -40.75
C ASN A 391 -32.37 1.26 -39.86
N ARG A 392 -32.58 0.83 -38.61
CA ARG A 392 -33.43 1.54 -37.63
C ARG A 392 -32.98 2.98 -37.30
N LYS A 393 -31.79 3.38 -37.74
CA LYS A 393 -31.22 4.73 -37.59
C LYS A 393 -31.27 5.54 -38.89
N GLY A 394 -31.98 5.06 -39.92
CA GLY A 394 -32.11 5.72 -41.22
C GLY A 394 -30.84 5.69 -42.08
N VAL A 395 -29.90 4.79 -41.81
CA VAL A 395 -28.65 4.66 -42.60
C VAL A 395 -28.82 3.57 -43.66
N GLU A 396 -28.45 3.87 -44.91
CA GLU A 396 -28.46 2.92 -46.04
C GLU A 396 -27.61 1.68 -45.72
N ILE A 397 -28.14 0.48 -45.99
CA ILE A 397 -27.44 -0.78 -45.76
C ILE A 397 -26.47 -1.07 -46.91
N CYS A 398 -25.25 -1.51 -46.56
CA CYS A 398 -24.23 -1.84 -47.55
C CYS A 398 -24.57 -3.16 -48.26
N ARG A 399 -24.86 -3.08 -49.57
CA ARG A 399 -25.10 -4.27 -50.41
C ARG A 399 -23.83 -5.12 -50.60
N ASP A 400 -22.68 -4.47 -50.75
CA ASP A 400 -21.39 -5.16 -50.95
C ASP A 400 -20.99 -5.95 -49.71
N TRP A 401 -21.31 -5.44 -48.51
CA TRP A 401 -21.10 -6.14 -47.24
C TRP A 401 -21.92 -7.44 -47.19
N ASN A 402 -23.20 -7.37 -47.55
CA ASN A 402 -24.08 -8.54 -47.57
C ASN A 402 -23.71 -9.59 -48.63
N LYS A 403 -22.90 -9.20 -49.63
CA LYS A 403 -22.30 -10.10 -50.64
C LYS A 403 -20.87 -10.55 -50.29
N GLY A 404 -20.32 -10.14 -49.15
CA GLY A 404 -18.94 -10.44 -48.74
C GLY A 404 -17.85 -9.70 -49.54
N LYS A 405 -18.22 -8.67 -50.32
CA LYS A 405 -17.31 -7.93 -51.21
C LYS A 405 -16.92 -6.54 -50.70
N CYS A 406 -17.30 -6.19 -49.47
CA CYS A 406 -16.90 -4.92 -48.88
C CYS A 406 -15.56 -5.06 -48.14
N GLY A 407 -14.62 -4.15 -48.38
CA GLY A 407 -13.24 -4.22 -47.87
C GLY A 407 -13.06 -4.08 -46.35
N LYS A 408 -14.12 -4.10 -45.53
CA LYS A 408 -14.06 -4.02 -44.07
C LYS A 408 -14.89 -5.14 -43.41
N PRO A 409 -14.30 -6.07 -42.63
CA PRO A 409 -14.99 -7.23 -42.06
C PRO A 409 -15.82 -6.95 -40.80
N ALA A 410 -15.88 -5.71 -40.30
CA ALA A 410 -16.54 -5.41 -39.04
C ALA A 410 -18.07 -5.33 -39.18
N ALA A 411 -18.80 -6.24 -38.52
CA ALA A 411 -20.27 -6.20 -38.42
C ALA A 411 -20.74 -5.01 -37.54
N GLN A 412 -21.94 -4.49 -37.82
CA GLN A 412 -22.55 -3.31 -37.18
C GLN A 412 -21.70 -2.03 -37.24
N SER A 413 -20.79 -1.94 -38.21
CA SER A 413 -19.98 -0.74 -38.50
C SER A 413 -20.51 -0.01 -39.75
N LYS A 414 -19.78 1.00 -40.23
CA LYS A 414 -20.04 1.66 -41.51
C LYS A 414 -18.85 1.45 -42.46
N CYS A 415 -19.12 1.21 -43.74
CA CYS A 415 -18.07 1.21 -44.76
C CYS A 415 -17.56 2.63 -45.05
N ASP A 416 -16.53 2.74 -45.88
CA ASP A 416 -15.97 4.03 -46.30
C ASP A 416 -16.97 4.91 -47.07
N ARG A 417 -17.97 4.29 -47.71
CA ARG A 417 -19.12 4.97 -48.33
C ARG A 417 -20.23 5.31 -47.32
N LYS A 418 -19.96 5.25 -46.01
CA LYS A 418 -20.87 5.54 -44.89
C LYS A 418 -22.13 4.67 -44.81
N ARG A 419 -22.17 3.52 -45.49
CA ARG A 419 -23.28 2.55 -45.46
C ARG A 419 -23.13 1.54 -44.32
N SER A 420 -24.24 1.09 -43.74
CA SER A 420 -24.27 0.20 -42.57
C SER A 420 -23.92 -1.25 -42.90
N HIS A 421 -23.05 -1.87 -42.09
CA HIS A 421 -22.71 -3.29 -42.14
C HIS A 421 -23.67 -4.11 -41.28
N GLN A 422 -24.93 -4.17 -41.72
CA GLN A 422 -25.95 -4.98 -41.09
C GLN A 422 -26.57 -5.90 -42.13
N CYS A 423 -27.10 -7.03 -41.66
CA CYS A 423 -27.84 -7.95 -42.52
C CYS A 423 -29.04 -7.23 -43.13
N ASN A 424 -29.17 -7.24 -44.45
CA ASN A 424 -30.32 -6.64 -45.14
C ASN A 424 -31.59 -7.49 -45.02
N LEU A 425 -31.55 -8.68 -44.41
CA LEU A 425 -32.73 -9.53 -44.16
C LEU A 425 -33.29 -9.37 -42.74
N CYS A 426 -32.43 -9.17 -41.73
CA CYS A 426 -32.85 -9.13 -40.32
C CYS A 426 -32.23 -8.02 -39.46
N LEU A 427 -31.41 -7.13 -40.05
CA LEU A 427 -30.64 -6.07 -39.38
C LEU A 427 -29.62 -6.55 -38.33
N GLY A 428 -29.33 -7.86 -38.31
CA GLY A 428 -28.40 -8.52 -37.40
C GLY A 428 -26.92 -8.25 -37.70
N PRO A 429 -26.01 -8.62 -36.77
CA PRO A 429 -24.57 -8.45 -36.88
C PRO A 429 -23.89 -9.53 -37.75
N HIS A 430 -24.42 -9.79 -38.95
CA HIS A 430 -23.88 -10.77 -39.90
C HIS A 430 -24.19 -10.33 -41.34
N GLN A 431 -23.63 -11.04 -42.32
CA GLN A 431 -23.92 -10.86 -43.75
C GLN A 431 -25.15 -11.67 -44.14
N ALA A 432 -25.87 -11.27 -45.19
CA ALA A 432 -27.06 -11.97 -45.69
C ALA A 432 -26.84 -13.46 -45.94
N SER A 433 -25.66 -13.84 -46.43
CA SER A 433 -25.26 -15.24 -46.66
C SER A 433 -25.26 -16.11 -45.40
N ALA A 434 -25.05 -15.50 -44.22
CA ALA A 434 -25.03 -16.16 -42.93
C ALA A 434 -26.28 -15.85 -42.09
N CYS A 435 -27.37 -15.39 -42.73
CA CYS A 435 -28.59 -14.99 -42.02
C CYS A 435 -29.43 -16.21 -41.66
N PRO A 436 -29.72 -16.46 -40.36
CA PRO A 436 -30.59 -17.56 -39.93
C PRO A 436 -32.09 -17.31 -40.18
N GLY A 437 -32.43 -16.45 -41.15
CA GLY A 437 -33.81 -15.97 -41.41
C GLY A 437 -34.28 -14.85 -40.46
N PRO A 438 -35.42 -14.20 -40.76
CA PRO A 438 -36.00 -13.19 -39.90
C PRO A 438 -36.48 -13.83 -38.60
N LYS A 439 -35.99 -13.34 -37.45
CA LYS A 439 -36.62 -13.65 -36.17
C LYS A 439 -38.00 -12.99 -36.17
N ALA A 440 -39.06 -13.81 -36.18
CA ALA A 440 -40.41 -13.34 -35.89
C ALA A 440 -40.36 -12.51 -34.59
N SER A 441 -40.97 -11.33 -34.63
CA SER A 441 -40.88 -10.34 -33.55
C SER A 441 -41.71 -10.73 -32.36
#